data_AF-A0A2V1DVT0-F1
#
_entry.id   AF-A0A2V1DVT0-F1
#
_cell.length_a   1.000
_cell.length_b   1.000
_cell.length_c   1.000
_cell.angle_alpha   90.00
_cell.angle_beta   90.00
_cell.angle_gamma   90.00
#
_symmetry.space_group_name_H-M   'P 1'
#
loop_
_entity.id
_entity.type
_entity.pdbx_description
1 polymer ?
#
loop_
_entity_poly.entity_id
_entity_poly.type
_entity_poly.pdbx_seq_one_letter_code
_entity_poly.pdbx_strand_id
1 'polypeptide(L)'
;MAESPTRKEPEPESSKETSLATEKSSSEKPSTDLTTTSSTTNDAKSALAARMARFKSLQAAKESGRKATEREVRLAEDASARAAQLSKLSAANEKASYKLLKADDPDFERKRNWDYTVEESESWDKRMAKKARNRDNNAFADYRAEANKVYKTQVGRLGKTDLETYAANKAERLQRQVQSGLLQLVETDDGDVFTVDKEGRVNTPVDEGYTHDHKPSKEAIDRVVEDLERGEAARRKARAARGMRDEDAAGDVTYINQKNKQFNDKLARFYNRYTSEIRESFERGTAI
;
A
#
# COMPACT_ATOMS: atom_id res chain seq x y z
N MET A 1 -22.20 17.09 -44.86
CA MET A 1 -22.43 15.71 -45.36
C MET A 1 -21.24 14.86 -44.94
N ALA A 2 -21.43 13.54 -44.78
CA ALA A 2 -20.61 12.62 -43.98
C ALA A 2 -20.70 12.96 -42.46
N GLU A 3 -21.67 12.46 -41.69
CA GLU A 3 -22.02 11.08 -41.27
C GLU A 3 -21.05 10.44 -40.26
N SER A 4 -21.57 10.28 -39.04
CA SER A 4 -20.92 9.62 -37.90
C SER A 4 -21.28 8.14 -37.86
N PRO A 5 -20.34 7.22 -37.55
CA PRO A 5 -20.65 5.80 -37.43
C PRO A 5 -21.38 5.49 -36.11
N THR A 6 -22.64 5.07 -36.22
CA THR A 6 -23.48 4.63 -35.10
C THR A 6 -22.99 3.29 -34.53
N ARG A 7 -22.77 3.25 -33.22
CA ARG A 7 -22.43 2.03 -32.47
C ARG A 7 -23.69 1.19 -32.26
N LYS A 8 -23.71 -0.03 -32.78
CA LYS A 8 -24.85 -0.96 -32.72
C LYS A 8 -24.73 -1.91 -31.53
N GLU A 9 -25.72 -1.90 -30.63
CA GLU A 9 -25.88 -2.89 -29.57
C GLU A 9 -26.54 -4.18 -30.11
N PRO A 10 -26.30 -5.34 -29.46
CA PRO A 10 -27.17 -6.51 -29.57
C PRO A 10 -27.81 -6.88 -28.22
N GLU A 11 -29.14 -6.80 -28.17
CA GLU A 11 -30.02 -7.46 -27.18
C GLU A 11 -30.20 -8.96 -27.51
N PRO A 12 -30.75 -9.80 -26.59
CA PRO A 12 -30.46 -11.23 -26.54
C PRO A 12 -31.52 -12.15 -27.19
N GLU A 13 -31.10 -13.36 -27.60
CA GLU A 13 -32.02 -14.45 -27.99
C GLU A 13 -31.75 -15.79 -27.29
N SER A 14 -32.84 -16.55 -27.12
CA SER A 14 -32.94 -17.84 -26.44
C SER A 14 -34.04 -18.68 -27.11
N SER A 15 -34.05 -20.01 -27.11
CA SER A 15 -33.29 -20.98 -26.29
C SER A 15 -32.97 -22.25 -27.09
N LYS A 16 -32.24 -23.21 -26.47
CA LYS A 16 -32.56 -24.63 -26.62
C LYS A 16 -31.99 -25.49 -25.49
N GLU A 17 -32.89 -26.20 -24.81
CA GLU A 17 -32.60 -27.19 -23.77
C GLU A 17 -32.34 -28.57 -24.39
N THR A 18 -31.45 -29.36 -23.77
CA THR A 18 -31.68 -30.81 -23.60
C THR A 18 -31.10 -31.27 -22.27
N SER A 19 -31.86 -32.08 -21.53
CA SER A 19 -31.59 -32.55 -20.17
C SER A 19 -30.53 -33.66 -20.08
N LEU A 20 -29.87 -33.80 -18.91
CA LEU A 20 -29.35 -35.09 -18.47
C LEU A 20 -29.42 -35.27 -16.94
N ALA A 21 -29.68 -36.52 -16.55
CA ALA A 21 -30.19 -36.99 -15.27
C ALA A 21 -29.35 -36.67 -14.01
N THR A 22 -30.06 -36.55 -12.88
CA THR A 22 -29.51 -36.70 -11.52
C THR A 22 -29.67 -38.14 -11.07
N GLU A 23 -28.57 -38.82 -10.73
CA GLU A 23 -28.60 -40.08 -9.99
C GLU A 23 -27.82 -39.99 -8.67
N LYS A 24 -28.48 -40.40 -7.59
CA LYS A 24 -27.88 -40.53 -6.25
C LYS A 24 -27.08 -41.83 -6.19
N SER A 25 -25.78 -41.74 -5.94
CA SER A 25 -25.00 -42.93 -5.56
C SER A 25 -25.15 -43.22 -4.07
N SER A 26 -25.60 -44.43 -3.75
CA SER A 26 -25.82 -44.94 -2.40
C SER A 26 -24.52 -45.37 -1.72
N SER A 27 -24.38 -45.05 -0.43
CA SER A 27 -23.27 -45.52 0.40
C SER A 27 -23.47 -46.98 0.86
N GLU A 28 -22.70 -47.91 0.31
CA GLU A 28 -22.54 -49.25 0.91
C GLU A 28 -21.25 -49.35 1.72
N LYS A 29 -21.36 -49.90 2.94
CA LYS A 29 -20.24 -50.20 3.82
C LYS A 29 -19.80 -51.64 3.57
N PRO A 30 -18.51 -51.95 3.35
CA PRO A 30 -18.05 -53.33 3.38
C PRO A 30 -18.04 -53.83 4.83
N SER A 31 -18.83 -54.86 5.10
CA SER A 31 -18.79 -55.60 6.36
C SER A 31 -17.44 -56.28 6.54
N THR A 32 -16.80 -56.02 7.68
CA THR A 32 -15.70 -56.85 8.18
C THR A 32 -16.23 -58.25 8.50
N ASP A 33 -15.73 -59.27 7.82
CA ASP A 33 -15.86 -60.65 8.28
C ASP A 33 -14.48 -61.21 8.64
N LEU A 34 -14.43 -61.94 9.76
CA LEU A 34 -13.19 -62.39 10.40
C LEU A 34 -13.03 -63.90 10.22
N THR A 35 -12.01 -64.31 9.47
CA THR A 35 -11.58 -65.72 9.47
C THR A 35 -10.08 -65.81 9.68
N THR A 36 -9.69 -66.28 10.87
CA THR A 36 -8.30 -66.61 11.18
C THR A 36 -8.06 -68.10 10.89
N THR A 37 -7.20 -68.41 9.93
CA THR A 37 -6.47 -69.69 9.89
C THR A 37 -5.02 -69.45 9.49
N SER A 38 -4.11 -70.24 10.07
CA SER A 38 -2.68 -69.97 10.13
C SER A 38 -1.85 -70.79 9.14
N SER A 39 -1.11 -70.15 8.23
CA SER A 39 -0.07 -70.75 7.37
C SER A 39 1.25 -69.97 7.40
N THR A 40 1.95 -70.10 8.51
CA THR A 40 3.42 -70.00 8.69
C THR A 40 4.32 -69.46 7.56
N THR A 41 4.94 -68.31 7.85
CA THR A 41 6.28 -67.81 7.44
C THR A 41 6.55 -67.45 5.98
N ASN A 42 6.07 -68.17 4.97
CA ASN A 42 6.27 -67.77 3.57
C ASN A 42 5.35 -66.60 3.16
N ASP A 43 4.11 -66.61 3.65
CA ASP A 43 3.13 -65.54 3.40
C ASP A 43 3.52 -64.20 4.06
N ALA A 44 4.32 -64.22 5.14
CA ALA A 44 4.83 -62.99 5.75
C ALA A 44 5.83 -62.26 4.84
N LYS A 45 6.67 -63.00 4.10
CA LYS A 45 7.62 -62.42 3.13
C LYS A 45 6.93 -61.95 1.87
N SER A 46 5.93 -62.69 1.36
CA SER A 46 5.14 -62.26 0.19
C SER A 46 4.25 -61.05 0.53
N ALA A 47 3.64 -61.01 1.72
CA ALA A 47 2.88 -59.85 2.20
C ALA A 47 3.77 -58.61 2.41
N LEU A 48 4.99 -58.78 2.94
CA LEU A 48 5.98 -57.68 3.01
C LEU A 48 6.37 -57.20 1.61
N ALA A 49 6.62 -58.10 0.66
CA ALA A 49 6.90 -57.76 -0.73
C ALA A 49 5.73 -57.01 -1.39
N ALA A 50 4.48 -57.44 -1.17
CA ALA A 50 3.28 -56.76 -1.65
C ALA A 50 3.12 -55.37 -1.01
N ARG A 51 3.41 -55.22 0.28
CA ARG A 51 3.42 -53.91 0.97
C ARG A 51 4.50 -52.99 0.41
N MET A 52 5.71 -53.50 0.13
CA MET A 52 6.79 -52.75 -0.48
C MET A 52 6.51 -52.40 -1.96
N ALA A 53 5.83 -53.26 -2.70
CA ALA A 53 5.39 -52.98 -4.07
C ALA A 53 4.32 -51.86 -4.09
N ARG A 54 3.33 -51.92 -3.19
CA ARG A 54 2.34 -50.85 -2.98
C ARG A 54 3.00 -49.54 -2.53
N PHE A 55 4.02 -49.60 -1.67
CA PHE A 55 4.78 -48.41 -1.27
C PHE A 55 5.54 -47.80 -2.46
N LYS A 56 6.20 -48.62 -3.28
CA LYS A 56 6.90 -48.15 -4.51
C LYS A 56 5.93 -47.56 -5.54
N SER A 57 4.75 -48.15 -5.75
CA SER A 57 3.75 -47.59 -6.66
C SER A 57 3.17 -46.27 -6.14
N LEU A 58 2.96 -46.14 -4.82
CA LEU A 58 2.59 -44.87 -4.18
C LEU A 58 3.69 -43.81 -4.28
N GLN A 59 4.97 -44.19 -4.16
CA GLN A 59 6.10 -43.29 -4.40
C GLN A 59 6.13 -42.80 -5.85
N ALA A 60 5.98 -43.70 -6.82
CA ALA A 60 5.93 -43.35 -8.25
C ALA A 60 4.74 -42.43 -8.58
N ALA A 61 3.56 -42.70 -8.01
CA ALA A 61 2.37 -41.85 -8.16
C ALA A 61 2.54 -40.47 -7.51
N LYS A 62 3.23 -40.39 -6.35
CA LYS A 62 3.59 -39.12 -5.72
C LYS A 62 4.56 -38.30 -6.58
N GLU A 63 5.54 -38.95 -7.20
CA GLU A 63 6.50 -38.28 -8.09
C GLU A 63 5.86 -37.79 -9.40
N SER A 64 4.98 -38.58 -10.02
CA SER A 64 4.27 -38.15 -11.22
C SER A 64 3.30 -37.00 -10.91
N GLY A 65 2.55 -37.09 -9.80
CA GLY A 65 1.69 -36.01 -9.32
C GLY A 65 2.47 -34.72 -9.04
N ARG A 66 3.63 -34.81 -8.37
CA ARG A 66 4.51 -33.65 -8.15
C ARG A 66 5.01 -33.06 -9.47
N LYS A 67 5.47 -33.88 -10.42
CA LYS A 67 5.98 -33.41 -11.73
C LYS A 67 4.89 -32.75 -12.57
N ALA A 68 3.62 -33.17 -12.42
CA ALA A 68 2.48 -32.54 -13.08
C ALA A 68 2.21 -31.13 -12.52
N THR A 69 2.19 -30.97 -11.19
CA THR A 69 1.85 -29.69 -10.54
C THR A 69 3.03 -28.73 -10.37
N GLU A 70 4.28 -29.20 -10.40
CA GLU A 70 5.50 -28.39 -10.18
C GLU A 70 5.60 -27.17 -11.12
N ARG A 71 5.08 -27.28 -12.35
CA ARG A 71 5.03 -26.16 -13.31
C ARG A 71 3.99 -25.10 -12.92
N GLU A 72 2.81 -25.53 -12.51
CA GLU A 72 1.71 -24.63 -12.11
C GLU A 72 2.06 -23.90 -10.81
N VAL A 73 2.65 -24.61 -9.83
CA VAL A 73 3.13 -24.02 -8.57
C VAL A 73 4.21 -22.97 -8.85
N ARG A 74 5.25 -23.27 -9.64
CA ARG A 74 6.25 -22.25 -10.00
C ARG A 74 5.65 -21.06 -10.75
N LEU A 75 4.74 -21.30 -11.69
CA LEU A 75 4.07 -20.21 -12.41
C LEU A 75 3.20 -19.35 -11.50
N ALA A 76 2.60 -19.92 -10.45
CA ALA A 76 1.83 -19.18 -9.44
C ALA A 76 2.74 -18.38 -8.49
N GLU A 77 3.86 -18.95 -8.05
CA GLU A 77 4.91 -18.27 -7.27
C GLU A 77 5.49 -17.08 -8.07
N ASP A 78 5.87 -17.32 -9.33
CA ASP A 78 6.44 -16.31 -10.23
C ASP A 78 5.40 -15.32 -10.79
N ALA A 79 4.09 -15.56 -10.65
CA ALA A 79 3.04 -14.76 -11.28
C ALA A 79 3.16 -13.26 -10.93
N SER A 80 3.45 -12.95 -9.67
CA SER A 80 3.65 -11.59 -9.17
C SER A 80 4.90 -10.92 -9.77
N ALA A 81 6.02 -11.64 -9.79
CA ALA A 81 7.28 -11.17 -10.37
C ALA A 81 7.17 -10.98 -11.89
N ARG A 82 6.49 -11.91 -12.59
CA ARG A 82 6.23 -11.83 -14.03
C ARG A 82 5.29 -10.68 -14.37
N ALA A 83 4.25 -10.42 -13.57
CA ALA A 83 3.38 -9.25 -13.76
C ALA A 83 4.15 -7.93 -13.60
N ALA A 84 5.07 -7.85 -12.63
CA ALA A 84 5.95 -6.68 -12.45
C ALA A 84 6.98 -6.53 -13.59
N GLN A 85 7.49 -7.64 -14.15
CA GLN A 85 8.34 -7.61 -15.33
C GLN A 85 7.57 -7.19 -16.59
N LEU A 86 6.35 -7.69 -16.79
CA LEU A 86 5.50 -7.34 -17.92
C LEU A 86 5.09 -5.87 -17.90
N SER A 87 4.72 -5.30 -16.76
CA SER A 87 4.41 -3.86 -16.65
C SER A 87 5.65 -2.98 -16.82
N LYS A 88 6.84 -3.44 -16.39
CA LYS A 88 8.12 -2.77 -16.70
C LYS A 88 8.43 -2.80 -18.20
N LEU A 89 8.16 -3.92 -18.87
CA LEU A 89 8.36 -4.09 -20.31
C LEU A 89 7.35 -3.29 -21.13
N SER A 90 6.07 -3.25 -20.74
CA SER A 90 5.06 -2.42 -21.41
C SER A 90 5.40 -0.94 -21.28
N ALA A 91 5.71 -0.46 -20.07
CA ALA A 91 6.12 0.92 -19.83
C ALA A 91 7.47 1.28 -20.50
N ALA A 92 8.32 0.31 -20.82
CA ALA A 92 9.52 0.53 -21.64
C ALA A 92 9.18 0.61 -23.14
N ASN A 93 8.28 -0.25 -23.61
CA ASN A 93 7.77 -0.24 -24.99
C ASN A 93 7.00 1.04 -25.29
N GLU A 94 6.06 1.46 -24.43
CA GLU A 94 5.34 2.74 -24.50
C GLU A 94 6.29 3.96 -24.57
N LYS A 95 7.38 3.94 -23.80
CA LYS A 95 8.41 4.99 -23.88
C LYS A 95 9.24 4.92 -25.15
N ALA A 96 9.43 3.74 -25.73
CA ALA A 96 10.14 3.56 -26.99
C ALA A 96 9.26 4.02 -28.17
N SER A 97 7.99 3.59 -28.23
CA SER A 97 7.04 4.01 -29.25
C SER A 97 6.76 5.51 -29.20
N TYR A 98 6.61 6.10 -28.00
CA TYR A 98 6.53 7.56 -27.85
C TYR A 98 7.78 8.29 -28.37
N LYS A 99 8.98 7.74 -28.14
CA LYS A 99 10.23 8.34 -28.64
C LYS A 99 10.36 8.23 -30.16
N LEU A 100 9.93 7.12 -30.76
CA LEU A 100 9.87 6.96 -32.21
C LEU A 100 8.89 7.96 -32.80
N LEU A 101 7.65 8.03 -32.28
CA LEU A 101 6.63 8.97 -32.73
C LEU A 101 7.07 10.45 -32.62
N LYS A 102 7.83 10.80 -31.56
CA LYS A 102 8.45 12.13 -31.42
C LYS A 102 9.61 12.37 -32.40
N ALA A 103 10.31 11.34 -32.85
CA ALA A 103 11.40 11.46 -33.82
C ALA A 103 10.89 11.51 -35.27
N ASP A 104 9.80 10.80 -35.56
CA ASP A 104 9.20 10.68 -36.89
C ASP A 104 8.41 11.95 -37.30
N ASP A 105 7.81 12.67 -36.34
CA ASP A 105 7.02 13.89 -36.57
C ASP A 105 7.69 15.15 -35.94
N PRO A 106 8.30 16.03 -36.76
CA PRO A 106 8.96 17.26 -36.27
C PRO A 106 8.03 18.22 -35.50
N ASP A 107 6.72 18.19 -35.74
CA ASP A 107 5.72 19.04 -35.09
C ASP A 107 4.96 18.31 -33.97
N PHE A 108 5.40 17.11 -33.55
CA PHE A 108 4.76 16.30 -32.52
C PHE A 108 4.45 17.08 -31.23
N GLU A 109 5.43 17.85 -30.73
CA GLU A 109 5.25 18.64 -29.50
C GLU A 109 4.32 19.84 -29.70
N ARG A 110 4.26 20.43 -30.90
CA ARG A 110 3.31 21.51 -31.22
C ARG A 110 1.88 20.99 -31.17
N LYS A 111 1.61 19.86 -31.85
CA LYS A 111 0.30 19.21 -31.91
C LYS A 111 -0.18 18.85 -30.50
N ARG A 112 0.64 18.13 -29.72
CA ARG A 112 0.32 17.79 -28.32
C ARG A 112 0.06 19.02 -27.44
N ASN A 113 0.78 20.12 -27.66
CA ASN A 113 0.58 21.33 -26.88
C ASN A 113 -0.74 22.06 -27.20
N TRP A 114 -1.43 21.73 -28.30
CA TRP A 114 -2.79 22.24 -28.60
C TRP A 114 -3.87 21.48 -27.81
N ASP A 115 -3.60 20.24 -27.40
CA ASP A 115 -4.54 19.43 -26.61
C ASP A 115 -4.62 19.87 -25.13
N TYR A 116 -3.65 20.66 -24.65
CA TYR A 116 -3.63 21.13 -23.27
C TYR A 116 -4.72 22.18 -23.00
N THR A 117 -5.60 21.87 -22.06
CA THR A 117 -6.57 22.82 -21.53
C THR A 117 -5.91 23.81 -20.56
N VAL A 118 -6.50 25.00 -20.42
CA VAL A 118 -6.05 26.01 -19.45
C VAL A 118 -6.08 25.46 -18.02
N GLU A 119 -7.12 24.70 -17.68
CA GLU A 119 -7.27 24.06 -16.36
C GLU A 119 -6.17 23.03 -16.08
N GLU A 120 -5.80 22.21 -17.07
CA GLU A 120 -4.71 21.25 -16.93
C GLU A 120 -3.37 21.96 -16.71
N SER A 121 -3.08 22.99 -17.51
CA SER A 121 -1.88 23.82 -17.37
C SER A 121 -1.80 24.47 -15.99
N GLU A 122 -2.89 25.09 -15.52
CA GLU A 122 -2.97 25.63 -14.15
C GLU A 122 -2.76 24.55 -13.08
N SER A 123 -3.33 23.36 -13.26
CA SER A 123 -3.17 22.24 -12.32
C SER A 123 -1.71 21.77 -12.25
N TRP A 124 -1.02 21.78 -13.38
CA TRP A 124 0.40 21.46 -13.52
C TRP A 124 1.27 22.51 -12.82
N ASP A 125 1.02 23.79 -13.05
CA ASP A 125 1.73 24.89 -12.40
C ASP A 125 1.50 24.90 -10.88
N LYS A 126 0.25 24.69 -10.42
CA LYS A 126 -0.07 24.51 -9.00
C LYS A 126 0.71 23.33 -8.39
N ARG A 127 0.87 22.22 -9.13
CA ARG A 127 1.66 21.04 -8.72
C ARG A 127 3.16 21.34 -8.68
N MET A 128 3.70 22.02 -9.68
CA MET A 128 5.12 22.39 -9.77
C MET A 128 5.49 23.43 -8.71
N ALA A 129 4.67 24.45 -8.49
CA ALA A 129 4.82 25.42 -7.41
C ALA A 129 4.70 24.77 -6.01
N LYS A 130 3.87 23.74 -5.84
CA LYS A 130 3.84 22.94 -4.60
C LYS A 130 5.13 22.13 -4.42
N LYS A 131 5.66 21.54 -5.49
CA LYS A 131 6.93 20.78 -5.47
C LYS A 131 8.14 21.68 -5.16
N ALA A 132 8.21 22.87 -5.76
CA ALA A 132 9.23 23.88 -5.46
C ALA A 132 9.18 24.30 -3.98
N ARG A 133 8.01 24.74 -3.49
CA ARG A 133 7.81 25.07 -2.08
C ARG A 133 8.19 23.92 -1.13
N ASN A 134 7.91 22.67 -1.49
CA ASN A 134 8.31 21.52 -0.66
C ASN A 134 9.82 21.26 -0.65
N ARG A 135 10.52 21.50 -1.77
CA ARG A 135 11.99 21.41 -1.85
C ARG A 135 12.64 22.50 -0.99
N ASP A 136 12.14 23.72 -1.10
CA ASP A 136 12.75 24.88 -0.46
C ASP A 136 12.50 24.87 1.07
N ASN A 137 11.33 24.36 1.51
CA ASN A 137 11.01 24.09 2.93
C ASN A 137 11.61 22.77 3.49
N ASN A 138 12.66 22.23 2.86
CA ASN A 138 13.33 21.03 3.38
C ASN A 138 14.31 21.32 4.53
N ALA A 139 14.95 22.50 4.52
CA ALA A 139 15.85 22.92 5.59
C ALA A 139 15.10 23.20 6.90
N PHE A 140 15.76 22.95 8.04
CA PHE A 140 15.25 23.37 9.35
C PHE A 140 15.36 24.89 9.48
N ALA A 141 14.27 25.54 9.86
CA ALA A 141 14.21 27.00 10.08
C ALA A 141 13.77 27.33 11.52
N ASP A 142 12.60 26.84 11.94
CA ASP A 142 12.05 27.02 13.29
C ASP A 142 11.29 25.76 13.73
N TYR A 143 11.23 25.54 15.04
CA TYR A 143 10.48 24.46 15.68
C TYR A 143 8.97 24.53 15.37
N ARG A 144 8.36 25.72 15.29
CA ARG A 144 6.92 25.84 14.94
C ARG A 144 6.68 25.43 13.49
N ALA A 145 7.58 25.83 12.57
CA ALA A 145 7.49 25.45 11.17
C ALA A 145 7.65 23.93 10.97
N GLU A 146 8.64 23.32 11.64
CA GLU A 146 8.86 21.87 11.56
C GLU A 146 7.72 21.08 12.25
N ALA A 147 7.17 21.56 13.38
CA ALA A 147 5.99 20.97 14.00
C ALA A 147 4.77 21.01 13.06
N ASN A 148 4.51 22.14 12.41
CA ASN A 148 3.43 22.28 11.41
C ASN A 148 3.61 21.36 10.20
N LYS A 149 4.85 21.11 9.78
CA LYS A 149 5.20 20.18 8.69
C LYS A 149 4.98 18.73 9.12
N VAL A 150 5.38 18.36 10.33
CA VAL A 150 5.11 17.03 10.91
C VAL A 150 3.61 16.79 11.07
N TYR A 151 2.87 17.76 11.62
CA TYR A 151 1.42 17.69 11.76
C TYR A 151 0.73 17.52 10.40
N LYS A 152 1.03 18.33 9.38
CA LYS A 152 0.49 18.17 8.02
C LYS A 152 0.83 16.80 7.41
N THR A 153 2.00 16.25 7.74
CA THR A 153 2.41 14.91 7.29
C THR A 153 1.62 13.81 8.00
N GLN A 154 1.34 13.96 9.31
CA GLN A 154 0.50 13.04 10.08
C GLN A 154 -0.96 13.10 9.61
N VAL A 155 -1.54 14.29 9.46
CA VAL A 155 -2.90 14.48 8.92
C VAL A 155 -3.03 13.86 7.52
N GLY A 156 -2.02 14.01 6.66
CA GLY A 156 -1.99 13.35 5.35
C GLY A 156 -1.73 11.84 5.36
N ARG A 157 -1.44 11.25 6.53
CA ARG A 157 -1.31 9.80 6.77
C ARG A 157 -2.50 9.20 7.51
N LEU A 158 -3.35 10.02 8.14
CA LEU A 158 -4.61 9.56 8.70
C LEU A 158 -5.39 8.85 7.58
N GLY A 159 -5.92 7.68 7.92
CA GLY A 159 -6.72 6.90 6.99
C GLY A 159 -8.01 7.62 6.58
N LYS A 160 -8.79 6.99 5.70
CA LYS A 160 -10.14 7.47 5.42
C LYS A 160 -10.92 7.57 6.73
N THR A 161 -11.50 8.74 7.00
CA THR A 161 -12.43 8.90 8.12
C THR A 161 -13.64 8.01 7.88
N ASP A 162 -13.98 7.20 8.87
CA ASP A 162 -15.21 6.41 8.84
C ASP A 162 -16.40 7.36 8.99
N LEU A 163 -17.16 7.51 7.92
CA LEU A 163 -18.29 8.44 7.83
C LEU A 163 -19.54 7.88 8.52
N GLU A 164 -19.68 6.57 8.61
CA GLU A 164 -20.85 5.91 9.20
C GLU A 164 -20.81 6.03 10.72
N THR A 165 -19.68 5.69 11.35
CA THR A 165 -19.52 5.90 12.79
C THR A 165 -19.49 7.39 13.15
N TYR A 166 -18.96 8.27 12.30
CA TYR A 166 -19.07 9.72 12.51
C TYR A 166 -20.53 10.20 12.50
N ALA A 167 -21.34 9.75 11.52
CA ALA A 167 -22.75 10.10 11.44
C ALA A 167 -23.56 9.57 12.64
N ALA A 168 -23.30 8.32 13.06
CA ALA A 168 -23.94 7.72 14.23
C ALA A 168 -23.62 8.48 15.53
N ASN A 169 -22.34 8.76 15.80
CA ASN A 169 -21.92 9.54 16.97
C ASN A 169 -22.49 10.98 16.94
N LYS A 170 -22.61 11.59 15.75
CA LYS A 170 -23.24 12.91 15.59
C LYS A 170 -24.75 12.85 15.89
N ALA A 171 -25.45 11.81 15.43
CA ALA A 171 -26.87 11.62 15.70
C ALA A 171 -27.13 11.37 17.20
N GLU A 172 -26.30 10.55 17.87
CA GLU A 172 -26.39 10.33 19.32
C GLU A 172 -26.17 11.63 20.11
N ARG A 173 -25.17 12.45 19.74
CA ARG A 173 -24.97 13.78 20.34
C ARG A 173 -26.17 14.70 20.14
N LEU A 174 -26.74 14.75 18.93
CA LEU A 174 -27.93 15.56 18.65
C LEU A 174 -29.15 15.06 19.46
N GLN A 175 -29.35 13.74 19.57
CA GLN A 175 -30.41 13.15 20.38
C GLN A 175 -30.24 13.50 21.87
N ARG A 176 -29.01 13.42 22.40
CA ARG A 176 -28.69 13.83 23.77
C ARG A 176 -28.96 15.33 24.00
N GLN A 177 -28.66 16.18 23.02
CA GLN A 177 -28.94 17.62 23.07
C GLN A 177 -30.44 17.95 23.02
N VAL A 178 -31.24 17.17 22.30
CA VAL A 178 -32.71 17.29 22.32
C VAL A 178 -33.26 16.79 23.67
N GLN A 179 -32.76 15.66 24.18
CA GLN A 179 -33.15 15.12 25.49
C GLN A 179 -32.80 16.03 26.68
N SER A 180 -31.67 16.76 26.60
CA SER A 180 -31.27 17.74 27.61
C SER A 180 -31.99 19.08 27.49
N GLY A 181 -32.82 19.26 26.45
CA GLY A 181 -33.52 20.51 26.19
C GLY A 181 -32.64 21.65 25.67
N LEU A 182 -31.40 21.35 25.24
CA LEU A 182 -30.52 22.32 24.56
C LEU A 182 -30.99 22.61 23.12
N LEU A 183 -31.48 21.57 22.43
CA LEU A 183 -32.07 21.69 21.09
C LEU A 183 -33.56 21.43 21.15
N GLN A 184 -34.36 22.29 20.53
CA GLN A 184 -35.77 22.05 20.31
C GLN A 184 -35.95 21.26 19.01
N LEU A 185 -36.77 20.21 19.04
CA LEU A 185 -37.21 19.52 17.84
C LEU A 185 -38.40 20.30 17.25
N VAL A 186 -38.29 20.73 16.00
CA VAL A 186 -39.35 21.45 15.28
C VAL A 186 -39.67 20.67 14.01
N GLU A 187 -40.93 20.26 13.88
CA GLU A 187 -41.50 19.66 12.68
C GLU A 187 -42.14 20.78 11.84
N THR A 188 -41.81 20.80 10.55
CA THR A 188 -42.34 21.78 9.58
C THR A 188 -43.63 21.24 8.99
N ASP A 189 -44.53 22.10 8.49
CA ASP A 189 -45.80 21.69 7.87
C ASP A 189 -45.63 20.71 6.68
N ASP A 190 -44.45 20.71 6.04
CA ASP A 190 -44.05 19.78 4.97
C ASP A 190 -43.60 18.37 5.48
N GLY A 191 -43.56 18.15 6.81
CA GLY A 191 -43.12 16.91 7.45
C GLY A 191 -41.62 16.80 7.74
N ASP A 192 -40.83 17.83 7.40
CA ASP A 192 -39.39 17.86 7.67
C ASP A 192 -39.10 18.22 9.14
N VAL A 193 -38.30 17.36 9.79
CA VAL A 193 -37.92 17.48 11.21
C VAL A 193 -36.52 18.09 11.35
N PHE A 194 -36.45 19.23 12.04
CA PHE A 194 -35.22 19.99 12.26
C PHE A 194 -34.90 20.15 13.74
N THR A 195 -33.60 20.23 14.08
CA THR A 195 -33.19 20.72 15.40
C THR A 195 -32.96 22.23 15.33
N VAL A 196 -33.53 22.96 16.30
CA VAL A 196 -33.42 24.42 16.41
C VAL A 196 -32.79 24.76 17.75
N ASP A 197 -31.68 25.48 17.71
CA ASP A 197 -31.01 26.02 18.90
C ASP A 197 -31.80 27.19 19.49
N LYS A 198 -31.52 27.55 20.75
CA LYS A 198 -32.08 28.73 21.44
C LYS A 198 -31.85 30.05 20.69
N GLU A 199 -30.82 30.10 19.84
CA GLU A 199 -30.53 31.22 18.95
C GLU A 199 -31.25 31.16 17.58
N GLY A 200 -32.15 30.19 17.38
CA GLY A 200 -32.88 29.99 16.11
C GLY A 200 -32.07 29.35 14.99
N ARG A 201 -30.87 28.82 15.27
CA ARG A 201 -30.02 28.18 14.26
C ARG A 201 -30.49 26.75 14.01
N VAL A 202 -30.75 26.43 12.74
CA VAL A 202 -31.23 25.11 12.28
C VAL A 202 -30.05 24.14 12.13
N ASN A 203 -30.25 22.88 12.54
CA ASN A 203 -29.35 21.73 12.39
C ASN A 203 -27.91 21.95 12.89
N THR A 204 -27.72 22.94 13.78
CA THR A 204 -26.42 23.32 14.33
C THR A 204 -26.28 22.66 15.71
N PRO A 205 -25.36 21.70 15.92
CA PRO A 205 -25.14 21.13 17.24
C PRO A 205 -24.59 22.19 18.19
N VAL A 206 -25.20 22.32 19.37
CA VAL A 206 -24.74 23.23 20.41
C VAL A 206 -23.40 22.73 20.95
N ASP A 207 -22.48 23.64 21.30
CA ASP A 207 -21.20 23.22 21.88
C ASP A 207 -21.37 22.93 23.38
N GLU A 208 -21.44 21.64 23.71
CA GLU A 208 -21.54 21.16 25.08
C GLU A 208 -20.17 21.21 25.76
N GLY A 209 -20.15 21.60 27.04
CA GLY A 209 -18.96 21.45 27.86
C GLY A 209 -18.49 20.00 27.87
N TYR A 210 -17.21 19.76 27.60
CA TYR A 210 -16.65 18.41 27.50
C TYR A 210 -16.87 17.62 28.80
N THR A 211 -17.71 16.58 28.76
CA THR A 211 -18.16 15.88 29.97
C THR A 211 -17.12 14.91 30.55
N HIS A 212 -15.93 14.82 29.96
CA HIS A 212 -14.85 13.89 30.32
C HIS A 212 -15.19 12.38 30.25
N ASP A 213 -16.40 12.01 29.79
CA ASP A 213 -16.88 10.62 29.74
C ASP A 213 -16.36 9.81 28.53
N HIS A 214 -15.72 10.45 27.54
CA HIS A 214 -15.36 9.80 26.28
C HIS A 214 -14.30 8.71 26.48
N LYS A 215 -14.73 7.45 26.28
CA LYS A 215 -13.88 6.26 26.29
C LYS A 215 -13.73 5.75 24.85
N PRO A 216 -12.61 6.02 24.16
CA PRO A 216 -12.42 5.56 22.79
C PRO A 216 -12.37 4.02 22.74
N SER A 217 -12.77 3.45 21.60
CA SER A 217 -12.67 2.00 21.38
C SER A 217 -11.20 1.55 21.39
N LYS A 218 -10.96 0.29 21.77
CA LYS A 218 -9.59 -0.26 21.79
C LYS A 218 -8.93 -0.16 20.41
N GLU A 219 -9.67 -0.43 19.34
CA GLU A 219 -9.16 -0.27 17.97
C GLU A 219 -8.72 1.16 17.65
N ALA A 220 -9.44 2.18 18.13
CA ALA A 220 -9.05 3.57 17.93
C ALA A 220 -7.73 3.90 18.65
N ILE A 221 -7.52 3.34 19.85
CA ILE A 221 -6.26 3.44 20.59
C ILE A 221 -5.13 2.73 19.82
N ASP A 222 -5.35 1.47 19.41
CA ASP A 222 -4.37 0.66 18.69
C ASP A 222 -3.92 1.34 17.38
N ARG A 223 -4.85 1.96 16.62
CA ARG A 223 -4.55 2.76 15.41
C ARG A 223 -3.66 3.98 15.70
N VAL A 224 -3.84 4.65 16.84
CA VAL A 224 -3.01 5.80 17.25
C VAL A 224 -1.61 5.33 17.67
N VAL A 225 -1.52 4.24 18.42
CA VAL A 225 -0.23 3.64 18.81
C VAL A 225 0.57 3.21 17.57
N GLU A 226 -0.09 2.56 16.59
CA GLU A 226 0.57 2.13 15.36
C GLU A 226 1.18 3.31 14.56
N ASP A 227 0.48 4.46 14.45
CA ASP A 227 1.05 5.61 13.73
C ASP A 227 2.22 6.28 14.48
N LEU A 228 2.18 6.29 15.83
CA LEU A 228 3.30 6.74 16.66
C LEU A 228 4.52 5.84 16.44
N GLU A 229 4.36 4.51 16.55
CA GLU A 229 5.43 3.53 16.32
C GLU A 229 5.98 3.61 14.90
N ARG A 230 5.12 3.76 13.89
CA ARG A 230 5.49 3.96 12.48
C ARG A 230 6.31 5.24 12.30
N GLY A 231 5.94 6.32 12.98
CA GLY A 231 6.69 7.58 13.03
C GLY A 231 8.08 7.41 13.63
N GLU A 232 8.19 6.70 14.75
CA GLU A 232 9.48 6.39 15.37
C GLU A 232 10.34 5.47 14.51
N ALA A 233 9.79 4.40 13.96
CA ALA A 233 10.49 3.44 13.12
C ALA A 233 11.08 4.14 11.88
N ALA A 234 10.33 5.03 11.24
CA ALA A 234 10.82 5.87 10.14
C ALA A 234 11.99 6.78 10.57
N ARG A 235 11.88 7.45 11.74
CA ARG A 235 12.96 8.28 12.30
C ARG A 235 14.21 7.47 12.63
N ARG A 236 14.04 6.29 13.23
CA ARG A 236 15.09 5.33 13.62
C ARG A 236 15.82 4.80 12.39
N LYS A 237 15.08 4.37 11.36
CA LYS A 237 15.62 3.93 10.06
C LYS A 237 16.38 5.05 9.34
N ALA A 238 15.84 6.27 9.30
CA ALA A 238 16.50 7.42 8.69
C ALA A 238 17.78 7.84 9.42
N ARG A 239 17.84 7.68 10.75
CA ARG A 239 19.06 7.89 11.55
C ARG A 239 20.10 6.80 11.30
N ALA A 240 19.68 5.54 11.28
CA ALA A 240 20.55 4.40 10.99
C ALA A 240 21.18 4.51 9.60
N ALA A 241 20.40 4.85 8.56
CA ALA A 241 20.91 5.03 7.20
C ALA A 241 21.99 6.14 7.06
N ARG A 242 22.06 7.10 8.00
CA ARG A 242 23.10 8.13 8.05
C ARG A 242 24.34 7.74 8.86
N GLY A 243 24.29 6.64 9.62
CA GLY A 243 25.35 6.24 10.56
C GLY A 243 25.88 4.82 10.39
N MET A 244 25.19 3.95 9.65
CA MET A 244 25.52 2.52 9.52
C MET A 244 26.31 2.17 8.25
N ARG A 245 26.64 3.16 7.41
CA ARG A 245 27.41 2.94 6.17
C ARG A 245 28.90 3.22 6.40
N ASP A 246 29.47 2.51 7.38
CA ASP A 246 30.92 2.46 7.62
C ASP A 246 31.63 1.54 6.59
N GLU A 247 30.89 0.67 5.89
CA GLU A 247 31.41 -0.18 4.79
C GLU A 247 31.87 0.61 3.54
N ASP A 248 31.47 1.89 3.42
CA ASP A 248 31.91 2.79 2.33
C ASP A 248 33.12 3.65 2.71
N ALA A 249 33.87 3.29 3.77
CA ALA A 249 35.15 3.90 4.10
C ALA A 249 36.27 3.48 3.12
N ALA A 250 36.05 3.68 1.83
CA ALA A 250 37.02 3.50 0.74
C ALA A 250 37.97 4.71 0.58
N GLY A 251 38.01 5.60 1.57
CA GLY A 251 38.89 6.76 1.64
C GLY A 251 39.66 6.79 2.97
N ASP A 252 40.61 7.71 3.08
CA ASP A 252 41.54 7.76 4.22
C ASP A 252 40.85 8.01 5.57
N VAL A 253 41.23 7.22 6.59
CA VAL A 253 40.52 7.16 7.87
C VAL A 253 41.13 8.18 8.84
N THR A 254 40.60 9.40 8.78
CA THR A 254 41.06 10.55 9.59
C THR A 254 40.74 10.49 11.09
N TYR A 255 40.20 9.38 11.62
CA TYR A 255 39.72 9.28 13.01
C TYR A 255 40.13 7.97 13.71
N ILE A 256 40.42 8.08 15.02
CA ILE A 256 40.80 6.93 15.87
C ILE A 256 39.58 6.32 16.61
N ASN A 257 38.54 7.12 16.88
CA ASN A 257 37.34 6.66 17.58
C ASN A 257 36.07 7.38 17.09
N GLN A 258 34.89 6.86 17.45
CA GLN A 258 33.61 7.37 16.95
C GLN A 258 33.26 8.79 17.41
N LYS A 259 33.78 9.25 18.57
CA LYS A 259 33.62 10.65 19.01
C LYS A 259 34.51 11.59 18.20
N ASN A 260 35.72 11.14 17.86
CA ASN A 260 36.65 11.83 16.96
C ASN A 260 36.04 11.92 15.55
N LYS A 261 35.45 10.83 15.01
CA LYS A 261 34.68 10.88 13.75
C LYS A 261 33.60 11.96 13.76
N GLN A 262 32.74 11.99 14.78
CA GLN A 262 31.68 13.00 14.91
C GLN A 262 32.22 14.43 15.07
N PHE A 263 33.39 14.60 15.68
CA PHE A 263 34.06 15.89 15.80
C PHE A 263 34.66 16.34 14.46
N ASN A 264 35.33 15.44 13.73
CA ASN A 264 35.85 15.69 12.39
C ASN A 264 34.71 15.99 11.41
N ASP A 265 33.60 15.24 11.46
CA ASP A 265 32.37 15.53 10.69
C ASP A 265 31.80 16.92 11.00
N LYS A 266 31.90 17.38 12.25
CA LYS A 266 31.49 18.74 12.64
C LYS A 266 32.45 19.76 12.05
N LEU A 267 33.76 19.59 12.20
CA LEU A 267 34.77 20.48 11.61
C LEU A 267 34.64 20.55 10.09
N ALA A 268 34.46 19.41 9.41
CA ALA A 268 34.27 19.31 7.98
C ALA A 268 33.12 20.19 7.48
N ARG A 269 31.98 20.22 8.18
CA ARG A 269 30.80 21.03 7.80
C ARG A 269 31.04 22.54 7.87
N PHE A 270 31.90 23.01 8.78
CA PHE A 270 32.17 24.43 8.96
C PHE A 270 33.42 24.90 8.19
N TYR A 271 34.48 24.10 8.16
CA TYR A 271 35.80 24.52 7.70
C TYR A 271 36.21 24.02 6.33
N ASN A 272 35.67 22.90 5.80
CA ASN A 272 36.10 22.39 4.48
C ASN A 272 35.87 23.39 3.34
N ARG A 273 34.92 24.33 3.48
CA ARG A 273 34.70 25.42 2.52
C ARG A 273 35.87 26.41 2.43
N TYR A 274 36.66 26.54 3.50
CA TYR A 274 37.78 27.47 3.62
C TYR A 274 39.14 26.77 3.60
N THR A 275 39.18 25.46 3.85
CA THR A 275 40.41 24.64 3.88
C THR A 275 40.55 23.70 2.68
N SER A 276 39.78 23.92 1.60
CA SER A 276 39.85 23.11 0.38
C SER A 276 41.23 23.19 -0.28
N GLU A 277 41.77 24.40 -0.46
CA GLU A 277 43.10 24.63 -1.04
C GLU A 277 44.19 23.95 -0.21
N ILE A 278 44.12 24.09 1.12
CA ILE A 278 45.06 23.46 2.06
C ILE A 278 45.00 21.93 1.94
N ARG A 279 43.80 21.33 1.86
CA ARG A 279 43.63 19.89 1.65
C ARG A 279 44.22 19.46 0.30
N GLU A 280 43.94 20.19 -0.77
CA GLU A 280 44.45 19.90 -2.11
C GLU A 280 45.99 20.01 -2.17
N SER A 281 46.58 20.99 -1.48
CA SER A 281 48.04 21.09 -1.31
C SER A 281 48.62 19.89 -0.55
N PHE A 282 47.96 19.37 0.50
CA PHE A 282 48.39 18.14 1.17
C PHE A 282 48.29 16.92 0.25
N GLU A 283 47.18 16.77 -0.49
CA GLU A 283 46.98 15.68 -1.47
C GLU A 283 47.98 15.76 -2.65
N ARG A 284 48.44 16.98 -3.00
CA ARG A 284 49.50 17.24 -4.01
C ARG A 284 50.93 17.07 -3.45
N GLY A 285 51.10 16.74 -2.17
CA GLY A 285 52.42 16.53 -1.56
C GLY A 285 53.13 17.81 -1.08
N THR A 286 52.37 18.83 -0.68
CA THR A 286 52.84 20.10 -0.07
C THR A 286 53.72 21.00 -0.94
N ALA A 287 53.72 20.80 -2.25
CA ALA A 287 54.26 21.78 -3.19
C ALA A 287 53.37 23.05 -3.22
N ILE A 288 54.00 24.20 -2.98
CA ILE A 288 53.46 25.56 -3.17
C ILE A 288 53.60 25.95 -4.64
#